data_AF-A0AAX3JML8-F1
#
_entry.id   AF-A0AAX3JML8-F1
#
_cell.length_a   1.000
_cell.length_b   1.000
_cell.length_c   1.000
_cell.angle_alpha   90.00
_cell.angle_beta   90.00
_cell.angle_gamma   90.00
#
_symmetry.space_group_name_H-M   'P 1'
#
loop_
_entity.id
_entity.type
_entity.pdbx_description
1 polymer ?
#
loop_
_entity_poly.entity_id
_entity_poly.type
_entity_poly.pdbx_seq_one_letter_code
_entity_poly.pdbx_strand_id
1 'polypeptide(L)'
;MNKKDFKKFMVIILTLFILSCSSESIFSQLSKLQKINNNNNILESASPSGISLVNDILYIAAMHLFKKENGNVEKVNFSNSYEFVIDLVNVSGETYLLVQNKNGQLELYTLKNNNWTIKFQKNLIAIKFLKSITTNGITSAYILALEENGKQIILDLNGNNQTPRGITNDDKFYQISNENKLITGRSSKIWQLNGGGIIKVNSTNEIMAIIETSIRGSKETLVITGREYDTSDNQFKIYSSTNNYQTPIFNYEGIGEFIAYFAREVDGIILIGSNSGFVELIKNKNTFTLQPPSQSVFSGSYNGSQLSTTKLNDIIPISNKIIYILTQGKGLWKIENKKLTKE
;
A
#
# COMPACT_ATOMS: atom_id res chain seq x y z
N MET A 1 23.73 -14.07 49.31
CA MET A 1 23.83 -12.72 48.70
C MET A 1 23.58 -11.68 49.78
N ASN A 2 24.48 -10.70 49.95
CA ASN A 2 24.30 -9.70 51.00
C ASN A 2 23.13 -8.75 50.64
N LYS A 3 22.43 -8.15 51.61
CA LYS A 3 21.21 -7.34 51.35
C LYS A 3 21.40 -6.26 50.28
N LYS A 4 22.61 -5.72 50.15
CA LYS A 4 22.99 -4.71 49.15
C LYS A 4 23.06 -5.28 47.74
N ASP A 5 23.56 -6.51 47.60
CA ASP A 5 23.64 -7.22 46.31
C ASP A 5 22.28 -7.73 45.86
N PHE A 6 21.41 -8.12 46.79
CA PHE A 6 20.02 -8.50 46.50
C PHE A 6 19.20 -7.31 46.00
N LYS A 7 19.39 -6.11 46.57
CA LYS A 7 18.81 -4.86 46.05
C LYS A 7 19.33 -4.52 44.66
N LYS A 8 20.64 -4.67 44.41
CA LYS A 8 21.24 -4.41 43.09
C LYS A 8 20.72 -5.38 42.02
N PHE A 9 20.59 -6.66 42.37
CA PHE A 9 20.05 -7.69 41.50
C PHE A 9 18.54 -7.48 41.23
N MET A 10 17.76 -7.11 42.25
CA MET A 10 16.36 -6.74 42.08
C MET A 10 16.19 -5.49 41.21
N VAL A 11 17.04 -4.47 41.36
CA VAL A 11 16.99 -3.28 40.50
C VAL A 11 17.37 -3.63 39.06
N ILE A 12 18.37 -4.49 38.82
CA ILE A 12 18.74 -4.95 37.47
C ILE A 12 17.59 -5.75 36.83
N ILE A 13 16.94 -6.64 37.58
CA ILE A 13 15.74 -7.37 37.11
C ILE A 13 14.58 -6.42 36.86
N LEU A 14 14.34 -5.43 37.73
CA LEU A 14 13.29 -4.43 37.53
C LEU A 14 13.58 -3.55 36.31
N THR A 15 14.85 -3.22 36.04
CA THR A 15 15.27 -2.43 34.87
C THR A 15 15.17 -3.26 33.59
N LEU A 16 15.48 -4.56 33.64
CA LEU A 16 15.23 -5.51 32.56
C LEU A 16 13.72 -5.74 32.32
N PHE A 17 12.89 -5.74 33.36
CA PHE A 17 11.44 -5.84 33.26
C PHE A 17 10.77 -4.55 32.75
N ILE A 18 11.34 -3.37 33.05
CA ILE A 18 10.90 -2.08 32.50
C ILE A 18 11.34 -1.93 31.04
N LEU A 19 12.50 -2.49 30.65
CA LEU A 19 12.92 -2.58 29.24
C LEU A 19 12.17 -3.66 28.45
N SER A 20 11.53 -4.63 29.11
CA SER A 20 10.63 -5.60 28.50
C SER A 20 9.14 -5.25 28.72
N CYS A 21 8.83 -4.04 29.15
CA CYS A 21 7.45 -3.62 29.39
C CYS A 21 6.80 -3.12 28.10
N SER A 22 5.93 -3.99 27.58
CA SER A 22 4.89 -3.74 26.59
C SER A 22 5.34 -3.16 25.25
N SER A 23 5.88 -4.02 24.38
CA SER A 23 5.50 -3.97 22.96
C SER A 23 4.02 -4.40 22.82
N GLU A 24 3.11 -3.66 23.44
CA GLU A 24 1.75 -3.60 22.93
C GLU A 24 1.94 -2.99 21.53
N SER A 25 1.97 -3.84 20.50
CA SER A 25 2.20 -3.40 19.13
C SER A 25 1.28 -2.21 18.84
N ILE A 26 1.70 -1.30 17.96
CA ILE A 26 0.93 -0.13 17.49
C ILE A 26 -0.56 -0.49 17.23
N PHE A 27 -0.83 -1.75 16.91
CA PHE A 27 -2.12 -2.35 16.61
C PHE A 27 -2.95 -2.82 17.81
N SER A 28 -2.39 -3.16 18.97
CA SER A 28 -3.21 -3.41 20.16
C SER A 28 -3.83 -2.09 20.67
N GLN A 29 -3.12 -0.98 20.48
CA GLN A 29 -3.63 0.36 20.80
C GLN A 29 -4.66 0.85 19.76
N LEU A 30 -4.41 0.63 18.46
CA LEU A 30 -5.39 0.93 17.38
C LEU A 30 -6.64 0.03 17.42
N SER A 31 -6.50 -1.26 17.76
CA SER A 31 -7.64 -2.19 17.85
C SER A 31 -8.54 -1.95 19.07
N LYS A 32 -8.01 -1.39 20.17
CA LYS A 32 -8.84 -0.87 21.27
C LYS A 32 -9.72 0.31 20.82
N LEU A 33 -9.26 1.13 19.87
CA LEU A 33 -10.02 2.24 19.29
C LEU A 33 -11.07 1.80 18.23
N GLN A 34 -10.93 0.61 17.65
CA GLN A 34 -11.86 0.05 16.66
C GLN A 34 -13.26 -0.28 17.24
N LYS A 35 -13.38 -0.48 18.55
CA LYS A 35 -14.65 -0.89 19.18
C LYS A 35 -15.72 0.21 19.29
N ILE A 36 -15.44 1.46 18.87
CA ILE A 36 -16.25 2.63 19.26
C ILE A 36 -17.24 3.15 18.18
N ASN A 37 -17.25 2.70 16.91
CA ASN A 37 -18.16 3.31 15.93
C ASN A 37 -18.76 2.32 14.93
N ASN A 38 -19.96 1.81 15.23
CA ASN A 38 -20.54 0.64 14.55
C ASN A 38 -21.78 0.91 13.68
N ASN A 39 -22.15 2.19 13.40
CA ASN A 39 -23.46 2.47 12.80
C ASN A 39 -23.48 3.09 11.39
N ASN A 40 -22.34 3.27 10.71
CA ASN A 40 -22.31 3.67 9.30
C ASN A 40 -21.29 2.80 8.52
N ASN A 41 -21.79 1.90 7.67
CA ASN A 41 -21.02 0.94 6.86
C ASN A 41 -20.20 1.60 5.73
N ILE A 42 -19.14 2.35 6.07
CA ILE A 42 -18.14 2.81 5.08
C ILE A 42 -16.71 2.32 5.39
N LEU A 43 -16.40 1.84 6.60
CA LEU A 43 -15.03 1.40 6.93
C LEU A 43 -15.03 0.16 7.85
N GLU A 44 -15.15 -1.03 7.27
CA GLU A 44 -14.59 -2.23 7.91
C GLU A 44 -13.06 -2.10 7.91
N SER A 45 -12.52 -1.87 9.11
CA SER A 45 -11.11 -1.81 9.50
C SER A 45 -10.52 -0.40 9.63
N ALA A 46 -10.27 0.03 10.87
CA ALA A 46 -9.30 1.08 11.19
C ALA A 46 -7.86 0.57 10.94
N SER A 47 -7.64 0.13 9.72
CA SER A 47 -6.36 -0.23 9.16
C SER A 47 -5.69 1.04 8.70
N PRO A 48 -4.38 1.22 8.95
CA PRO A 48 -3.67 2.30 8.30
C PRO A 48 -3.84 2.23 6.78
N SER A 49 -3.97 3.39 6.17
CA SER A 49 -4.26 3.60 4.76
C SER A 49 -3.11 4.31 4.05
N GLY A 50 -2.13 4.81 4.82
CA GLY A 50 -0.86 5.33 4.33
C GLY A 50 0.17 5.45 5.45
N ILE A 51 1.45 5.44 5.11
CA ILE A 51 2.58 5.62 6.03
C ILE A 51 3.66 6.40 5.27
N SER A 52 4.37 7.28 5.97
CA SER A 52 5.50 8.01 5.41
C SER A 52 6.56 8.22 6.47
N LEU A 53 7.83 8.06 6.09
CA LEU A 53 8.96 8.46 6.92
C LEU A 53 9.39 9.87 6.51
N VAL A 54 9.45 10.79 7.47
CA VAL A 54 9.84 12.18 7.26
C VAL A 54 10.81 12.57 8.37
N ASN A 55 12.07 12.86 8.04
CA ASN A 55 13.11 13.22 9.01
C ASN A 55 13.15 12.25 10.21
N ASP A 56 13.21 10.94 9.94
CA ASP A 56 13.18 9.85 10.93
C ASP A 56 11.89 9.70 11.77
N ILE A 57 10.87 10.52 11.51
CA ILE A 57 9.54 10.40 12.09
C ILE A 57 8.65 9.56 11.18
N LEU A 58 8.11 8.46 11.69
CA LEU A 58 7.18 7.62 10.97
C LEU A 58 5.75 8.11 11.18
N TYR A 59 5.16 8.70 10.16
CA TYR A 59 3.76 9.09 10.13
C TYR A 59 2.89 7.94 9.63
N ILE A 60 1.77 7.70 10.29
CA ILE A 60 0.84 6.61 9.99
C ILE A 60 -0.56 7.20 9.87
N ALA A 61 -1.10 7.21 8.65
CA ALA A 61 -2.48 7.53 8.33
C ALA A 61 -3.35 6.29 8.54
N ALA A 62 -4.36 6.40 9.38
CA ALA A 62 -5.46 5.45 9.54
C ALA A 62 -6.75 6.28 9.64
N MET A 63 -7.63 6.05 10.61
CA MET A 63 -8.74 6.98 10.93
C MET A 63 -8.24 8.37 11.38
N HIS A 64 -7.06 8.39 12.01
CA HIS A 64 -6.34 9.59 12.42
C HIS A 64 -4.90 9.52 11.91
N LEU A 65 -4.19 10.63 12.01
CA LEU A 65 -2.75 10.65 11.79
C LEU A 65 -2.03 10.40 13.12
N PHE A 66 -1.07 9.48 13.11
CA PHE A 66 -0.15 9.23 14.20
C PHE A 66 1.28 9.51 13.75
N LYS A 67 2.15 9.88 14.68
CA LYS A 67 3.61 9.97 14.47
C LYS A 67 4.32 9.06 15.47
N LYS A 68 5.33 8.33 15.01
CA LYS A 68 6.26 7.55 15.85
C LYS A 68 7.63 8.20 15.78
N GLU A 69 8.16 8.61 16.94
CA GLU A 69 9.45 9.28 17.09
C GLU A 69 10.13 8.73 18.36
N ASN A 70 11.37 8.26 18.25
CA ASN A 70 12.12 7.67 19.37
C ASN A 70 11.37 6.54 20.11
N GLY A 71 10.57 5.76 19.38
CA GLY A 71 9.75 4.68 19.92
C GLY A 71 8.42 5.11 20.55
N ASN A 72 8.19 6.42 20.74
CA ASN A 72 6.93 6.95 21.25
C ASN A 72 5.95 7.20 20.11
N VAL A 73 4.68 6.85 20.32
CA VAL A 73 3.59 7.06 19.35
C VAL A 73 2.64 8.12 19.88
N GLU A 74 2.41 9.15 19.09
CA GLU A 74 1.52 10.26 19.43
C GLU A 74 0.49 10.47 18.33
N LYS A 75 -0.76 10.72 18.71
CA LYS A 75 -1.78 11.19 17.78
C LYS A 75 -1.48 12.64 17.40
N VAL A 76 -1.45 12.92 16.10
CA VAL A 76 -1.34 14.30 15.60
C VAL A 76 -2.71 14.96 15.73
N ASN A 77 -2.81 15.94 16.62
CA ASN A 77 -4.02 16.74 16.78
C ASN A 77 -4.06 17.82 15.70
N PHE A 78 -5.11 17.80 14.88
CA PHE A 78 -5.46 18.94 14.04
C PHE A 78 -6.56 19.70 14.76
N SER A 79 -6.56 21.03 14.62
CA SER A 79 -7.41 21.96 15.36
C SER A 79 -8.90 21.95 14.94
N ASN A 80 -9.50 20.76 14.75
CA ASN A 80 -10.93 20.47 14.48
C ASN A 80 -11.41 20.35 13.02
N SER A 81 -10.55 20.38 12.00
CA SER A 81 -10.99 20.46 10.59
C SER A 81 -11.41 19.15 9.92
N TYR A 82 -10.95 17.98 10.38
CA TYR A 82 -11.19 16.72 9.65
C TYR A 82 -12.13 15.73 10.32
N GLU A 83 -12.80 14.93 9.49
CA GLU A 83 -13.58 13.77 9.92
C GLU A 83 -12.70 12.51 9.94
N PHE A 84 -12.02 12.24 8.82
CA PHE A 84 -11.16 11.07 8.66
C PHE A 84 -9.89 11.39 7.88
N VAL A 85 -8.76 10.84 8.32
CA VAL A 85 -7.57 10.73 7.47
C VAL A 85 -7.78 9.60 6.48
N ILE A 86 -7.42 9.82 5.21
CA ILE A 86 -7.67 8.87 4.12
C ILE A 86 -6.39 8.20 3.67
N ASP A 87 -5.30 8.93 3.44
CA ASP A 87 -4.02 8.38 3.00
C ASP A 87 -2.89 9.42 3.22
N LEU A 88 -1.64 8.99 3.13
CA LEU A 88 -0.44 9.79 3.27
C LEU A 88 0.60 9.38 2.22
N VAL A 89 1.30 10.36 1.66
CA VAL A 89 2.38 10.12 0.71
C VAL A 89 3.49 11.17 0.84
N ASN A 90 4.76 10.76 0.70
CA ASN A 90 5.87 11.68 0.50
C ASN A 90 6.35 11.57 -0.95
N VAL A 91 6.42 12.71 -1.63
CA VAL A 91 6.90 12.81 -3.01
C VAL A 91 8.00 13.85 -3.03
N SER A 92 9.23 13.41 -3.34
CA SER A 92 10.40 14.29 -3.45
C SER A 92 10.66 15.16 -2.21
N GLY A 93 10.45 14.61 -1.01
CA GLY A 93 10.66 15.30 0.27
C GLY A 93 9.45 16.10 0.75
N GLU A 94 8.45 16.35 -0.10
CA GLU A 94 7.20 16.98 0.32
C GLU A 94 6.19 15.92 0.75
N THR A 95 5.63 16.10 1.96
CA THR A 95 4.67 15.15 2.52
C THR A 95 3.25 15.69 2.42
N TYR A 96 2.37 14.85 1.89
CA TYR A 96 0.97 15.15 1.60
C TYR A 96 0.07 14.22 2.40
N LEU A 97 -0.97 14.81 2.98
CA LEU A 97 -2.01 14.08 3.73
C LEU A 97 -3.36 14.32 3.06
N LEU A 98 -3.99 13.23 2.65
CA LEU A 98 -5.32 13.23 2.07
C LEU A 98 -6.36 12.98 3.16
N VAL A 99 -7.40 13.79 3.17
CA VAL A 99 -8.34 13.88 4.27
C VAL A 99 -9.76 14.08 3.75
N GLN A 100 -10.74 13.52 4.45
CA GLN A 100 -12.14 13.85 4.31
C GLN A 100 -12.55 14.74 5.48
N ASN A 101 -13.01 15.96 5.19
CA ASN A 101 -13.47 16.89 6.23
C ASN A 101 -14.89 16.56 6.69
N LYS A 102 -15.33 17.17 7.79
CA LYS A 102 -16.65 16.94 8.42
C LYS A 102 -17.85 17.30 7.54
N ASN A 103 -17.62 18.05 6.47
CA ASN A 103 -18.65 18.40 5.49
C ASN A 103 -18.67 17.43 4.31
N GLY A 104 -17.90 16.34 4.35
CA GLY A 104 -17.78 15.40 3.24
C GLY A 104 -17.00 15.97 2.05
N GLN A 105 -16.13 16.96 2.26
CA GLN A 105 -15.25 17.53 1.22
C GLN A 105 -13.81 17.02 1.36
N LEU A 106 -13.17 16.76 0.23
CA LEU A 106 -11.78 16.34 0.13
C LEU A 106 -10.87 17.51 0.46
N GLU A 107 -9.91 17.29 1.36
CA GLU A 107 -8.84 18.24 1.69
C GLU A 107 -7.48 17.59 1.47
N LEU A 108 -6.56 18.34 0.87
CA LEU A 108 -5.16 17.95 0.76
C LEU A 108 -4.32 18.88 1.64
N TYR A 109 -3.59 18.31 2.59
CA TYR A 109 -2.64 19.04 3.43
C TYR A 109 -1.21 18.79 2.98
N THR A 110 -0.32 19.75 3.24
CA THR A 110 1.14 19.62 3.11
C THR A 110 1.83 19.87 4.44
N LEU A 111 2.87 19.09 4.73
CA LEU A 111 3.72 19.29 5.89
C LEU A 111 4.80 20.34 5.57
N LYS A 112 4.74 21.50 6.24
CA LYS A 112 5.74 22.57 6.12
C LYS A 112 6.18 23.01 7.51
N ASN A 113 7.50 23.03 7.76
CA ASN A 113 8.07 23.42 9.06
C ASN A 113 7.38 22.71 10.24
N ASN A 114 7.20 21.39 10.13
CA ASN A 114 6.51 20.52 11.10
C ASN A 114 5.02 20.85 11.35
N ASN A 115 4.41 21.70 10.53
CA ASN A 115 3.00 22.04 10.60
C ASN A 115 2.25 21.60 9.35
N TRP A 116 1.06 21.03 9.54
CA TRP A 116 0.17 20.67 8.44
C TRP A 116 -0.61 21.91 7.99
N THR A 117 -0.56 22.19 6.69
CA THR A 117 -1.22 23.34 6.07
C THR A 117 -2.10 22.86 4.92
N ILE A 118 -3.34 23.36 4.83
CA ILE A 118 -4.24 23.04 3.72
C ILE A 118 -3.64 23.60 2.43
N LYS A 119 -3.50 22.74 1.42
CA LYS A 119 -3.08 23.10 0.06
C LYS A 119 -4.30 23.43 -0.81
N PHE A 120 -5.34 22.60 -0.76
CA PHE A 120 -6.64 22.88 -1.39
C PHE A 120 -7.76 22.02 -0.80
N GLN A 121 -8.99 22.39 -1.15
CA GLN A 121 -10.22 21.68 -0.81
C GLN A 121 -11.11 21.53 -2.07
N LYS A 122 -11.84 20.41 -2.19
CA LYS A 122 -12.81 20.17 -3.28
C LYS A 122 -14.05 19.41 -2.79
N ASN A 123 -15.19 19.66 -3.44
CA ASN A 123 -16.45 18.93 -3.25
C ASN A 123 -16.36 17.55 -3.92
N LEU A 124 -15.57 16.65 -3.34
CA LEU A 124 -15.35 15.29 -3.81
C LEU A 124 -15.23 14.36 -2.59
N ILE A 125 -15.54 13.08 -2.79
CA ILE A 125 -15.28 12.04 -1.79
C ILE A 125 -13.91 11.44 -2.05
N ALA A 126 -13.00 11.54 -1.09
CA ALA A 126 -11.64 11.02 -1.21
C ALA A 126 -11.61 9.48 -1.12
N ILE A 127 -10.84 8.82 -1.99
CA ILE A 127 -10.61 7.36 -1.91
C ILE A 127 -9.22 7.03 -1.38
N LYS A 128 -8.15 7.43 -2.11
CA LYS A 128 -6.75 7.12 -1.77
C LYS A 128 -5.78 7.90 -2.66
N PHE A 129 -4.47 7.79 -2.39
CA PHE A 129 -3.45 8.13 -3.39
C PHE A 129 -3.18 6.94 -4.34
N LEU A 130 -3.06 7.25 -5.63
CA LEU A 130 -2.44 6.40 -6.64
C LEU A 130 -0.95 6.73 -6.69
N LYS A 131 -0.13 5.86 -6.09
CA LYS A 131 1.31 6.08 -5.87
C LYS A 131 2.12 5.38 -6.96
N SER A 132 2.91 6.14 -7.71
CA SER A 132 3.94 5.62 -8.62
C SER A 132 5.20 5.38 -7.82
N ILE A 133 5.61 4.12 -7.73
CA ILE A 133 6.69 3.70 -6.83
C ILE A 133 7.77 2.94 -7.60
N THR A 134 8.96 3.53 -7.65
CA THR A 134 10.16 2.91 -8.22
C THR A 134 10.98 2.22 -7.13
N THR A 135 12.10 1.61 -7.52
CA THR A 135 13.12 1.10 -6.58
C THR A 135 13.73 2.18 -5.70
N ASN A 136 13.61 3.46 -6.06
CA ASN A 136 14.10 4.60 -5.29
C ASN A 136 13.02 5.23 -4.39
N GLY A 137 11.83 4.62 -4.31
CA GLY A 137 10.69 5.16 -3.57
C GLY A 137 9.64 5.81 -4.47
N ILE A 138 8.78 6.63 -3.87
CA ILE A 138 7.63 7.24 -4.53
C ILE A 138 8.08 8.42 -5.38
N THR A 139 7.84 8.35 -6.70
CA THR A 139 8.26 9.38 -7.67
C THR A 139 7.13 10.32 -8.06
N SER A 140 5.88 9.87 -7.96
CA SER A 140 4.70 10.71 -8.16
C SER A 140 3.49 10.10 -7.47
N ALA A 141 2.50 10.95 -7.18
CA ALA A 141 1.23 10.54 -6.61
C ALA A 141 0.08 11.33 -7.23
N TYR A 142 -1.07 10.69 -7.33
CA TYR A 142 -2.33 11.28 -7.77
C TYR A 142 -3.41 10.95 -6.76
N ILE A 143 -4.45 11.78 -6.69
CA ILE A 143 -5.58 11.58 -5.78
C ILE A 143 -6.69 10.92 -6.58
N LEU A 144 -7.12 9.74 -6.12
CA LEU A 144 -8.35 9.10 -6.61
C LEU A 144 -9.51 9.54 -5.73
N ALA A 145 -10.57 10.05 -6.35
CA ALA A 145 -11.77 10.54 -5.67
C ALA A 145 -13.04 10.20 -6.45
N LEU A 146 -14.21 10.44 -5.85
CA LEU A 146 -15.52 10.29 -6.47
C LEU A 146 -16.21 11.65 -6.59
N GLU A 147 -16.84 11.85 -7.74
CA GLU A 147 -17.88 12.86 -7.95
C GLU A 147 -19.19 12.41 -7.31
N GLU A 148 -20.14 13.35 -7.11
CA GLU A 148 -21.47 13.07 -6.54
C GLU A 148 -22.26 12.01 -7.32
N ASN A 149 -22.03 11.91 -8.64
CA ASN A 149 -22.65 10.93 -9.53
C ASN A 149 -22.00 9.52 -9.45
N GLY A 150 -21.00 9.32 -8.58
CA GLY A 150 -20.29 8.05 -8.40
C GLY A 150 -19.17 7.77 -9.41
N LYS A 151 -18.90 8.69 -10.33
CA LYS A 151 -17.79 8.61 -11.28
C LYS A 151 -16.45 8.86 -10.59
N GLN A 152 -15.44 8.05 -10.92
CA GLN A 152 -14.09 8.27 -10.42
C GLN A 152 -13.37 9.37 -11.18
N ILE A 153 -12.72 10.25 -10.43
CA ILE A 153 -11.86 11.32 -10.92
C ILE A 153 -10.46 11.15 -10.33
N ILE A 154 -9.46 11.47 -11.15
CA ILE A 154 -8.05 11.48 -10.77
C ILE A 154 -7.57 12.92 -10.79
N LEU A 155 -6.99 13.38 -9.68
CA LEU A 155 -6.39 14.71 -9.57
C LEU A 155 -4.88 14.61 -9.39
N ASP A 156 -4.13 15.57 -9.90
CA ASP A 156 -2.76 15.77 -9.45
C ASP A 156 -2.70 16.42 -8.05
N LEU A 157 -1.50 16.53 -7.48
CA LEU A 157 -1.28 17.14 -6.16
C LEU A 157 -1.55 18.66 -6.13
N ASN A 158 -1.82 19.30 -7.27
CA ASN A 158 -2.28 20.70 -7.34
C ASN A 158 -3.81 20.80 -7.53
N GLY A 159 -4.52 19.67 -7.61
CA GLY A 159 -5.96 19.61 -7.75
C GLY A 159 -6.46 19.76 -9.18
N ASN A 160 -5.59 19.60 -10.19
CA ASN A 160 -6.03 19.59 -11.59
C ASN A 160 -6.50 18.20 -11.99
N ASN A 161 -7.52 18.14 -12.84
CA ASN A 161 -8.06 16.87 -13.33
C ASN A 161 -7.10 16.20 -14.32
N GLN A 162 -6.70 14.96 -14.01
CA GLN A 162 -5.82 14.11 -14.81
C GLN A 162 -6.53 12.82 -15.28
N THR A 163 -7.85 12.76 -15.14
CA THR A 163 -8.65 11.60 -15.51
C THR A 163 -8.52 11.30 -17.00
N PRO A 164 -8.26 10.05 -17.41
CA PRO A 164 -8.20 9.67 -18.82
C PRO A 164 -9.48 10.02 -19.58
N ARG A 165 -9.34 10.27 -20.89
CA ARG A 165 -10.49 10.51 -21.78
C ARG A 165 -11.24 9.20 -22.04
N GLY A 166 -12.55 9.30 -22.27
CA GLY A 166 -13.38 8.16 -22.67
C GLY A 166 -13.75 7.20 -21.54
N ILE A 167 -13.59 7.60 -20.28
CA ILE A 167 -13.98 6.81 -19.12
C ILE A 167 -15.51 6.82 -18.93
N THR A 168 -16.07 5.69 -18.50
CA THR A 168 -17.49 5.55 -18.14
C THR A 168 -17.69 5.51 -16.62
N ASN A 169 -18.93 5.47 -16.15
CA ASN A 169 -19.23 5.34 -14.72
C ASN A 169 -18.84 3.96 -14.14
N ASP A 170 -18.73 2.95 -15.01
CA ASP A 170 -18.38 1.58 -14.65
C ASP A 170 -16.87 1.38 -14.49
N ASP A 171 -16.05 2.27 -15.08
CA ASP A 171 -14.61 2.22 -14.95
C ASP A 171 -14.20 2.56 -13.51
N LYS A 172 -13.38 1.69 -12.92
CA LYS A 172 -12.72 1.88 -11.62
C LYS A 172 -11.21 1.78 -11.82
N PHE A 173 -10.45 2.58 -11.09
CA PHE A 173 -9.00 2.62 -11.17
C PHE A 173 -8.35 2.02 -9.93
N TYR A 174 -7.28 1.25 -10.15
CA TYR A 174 -6.66 0.47 -9.07
C TYR A 174 -5.24 0.91 -8.74
N GLN A 175 -4.36 0.89 -9.74
CA GLN A 175 -2.93 1.11 -9.55
C GLN A 175 -2.32 1.88 -10.72
N ILE A 176 -1.39 2.78 -10.41
CA ILE A 176 -0.54 3.44 -11.40
C ILE A 176 0.81 2.71 -11.52
N SER A 177 1.37 2.69 -12.73
CA SER A 177 2.70 2.16 -13.02
C SER A 177 3.79 3.08 -12.48
N ASN A 178 4.98 2.51 -12.30
CA ASN A 178 6.11 3.15 -11.66
C ASN A 178 6.86 4.18 -12.51
N GLU A 179 6.68 4.21 -13.84
CA GLU A 179 7.38 5.20 -14.68
C GLU A 179 6.46 5.86 -15.73
N ASN A 180 5.76 5.09 -16.56
CA ASN A 180 5.05 5.62 -17.73
C ASN A 180 3.63 6.16 -17.44
N LYS A 181 3.26 6.33 -16.18
CA LYS A 181 1.94 6.86 -15.76
C LYS A 181 0.76 6.09 -16.38
N LEU A 182 0.92 4.78 -16.50
CA LEU A 182 -0.12 3.88 -16.94
C LEU A 182 -0.99 3.50 -15.75
N ILE A 183 -2.30 3.44 -15.93
CA ILE A 183 -3.24 3.10 -14.87
C ILE A 183 -4.08 1.90 -15.28
N THR A 184 -4.25 0.98 -14.34
CA THR A 184 -5.10 -0.21 -14.47
C THR A 184 -6.45 0.00 -13.80
N GLY A 185 -7.38 -0.92 -14.05
CA GLY A 185 -8.75 -0.75 -13.61
C GLY A 185 -9.65 -1.93 -13.96
N ARG A 186 -10.94 -1.72 -13.67
CA ARG A 186 -11.98 -2.75 -13.76
C ARG A 186 -12.06 -3.40 -15.13
N SER A 187 -12.05 -2.57 -16.18
CA SER A 187 -11.96 -3.04 -17.56
C SER A 187 -10.56 -3.58 -17.83
N SER A 188 -10.39 -4.67 -18.60
CA SER A 188 -9.11 -5.21 -19.12
C SER A 188 -8.38 -4.24 -20.06
N LYS A 189 -8.13 -3.04 -19.57
CA LYS A 189 -7.69 -1.84 -20.26
C LYS A 189 -6.64 -1.16 -19.39
N ILE A 190 -5.58 -0.72 -20.04
CA ILE A 190 -4.59 0.16 -19.44
C ILE A 190 -4.83 1.54 -20.02
N TRP A 191 -5.08 2.52 -19.17
CA TRP A 191 -5.19 3.91 -19.59
C TRP A 191 -3.85 4.61 -19.38
N GLN A 192 -3.58 5.61 -20.22
CA GLN A 192 -2.50 6.56 -19.97
C GLN A 192 -3.08 7.82 -19.33
N LEU A 193 -2.51 8.24 -18.19
CA LEU A 193 -2.89 9.53 -17.61
C LEU A 193 -2.60 10.68 -18.58
N ASN A 194 -3.35 11.78 -18.44
CA ASN A 194 -3.26 12.99 -19.27
C ASN A 194 -3.78 12.82 -20.71
N GLY A 195 -4.72 11.89 -20.93
CA GLY A 195 -5.47 11.82 -22.20
C GLY A 195 -4.75 11.09 -23.34
N GLY A 196 -3.81 10.20 -23.02
CA GLY A 196 -3.27 9.25 -23.98
C GLY A 196 -4.28 8.16 -24.38
N GLY A 197 -3.82 7.22 -25.21
CA GLY A 197 -4.66 6.13 -25.71
C GLY A 197 -5.00 5.07 -24.65
N ILE A 198 -5.95 4.21 -25.01
CA ILE A 198 -6.30 3.01 -24.23
C ILE A 198 -5.58 1.82 -24.86
N ILE A 199 -4.88 1.04 -24.04
CA ILE A 199 -4.30 -0.23 -24.45
C ILE A 199 -5.22 -1.35 -23.96
N LYS A 200 -5.69 -2.20 -24.87
CA LYS A 200 -6.51 -3.37 -24.52
C LYS A 200 -5.63 -4.55 -24.14
N VAL A 201 -5.99 -5.22 -23.07
CA VAL A 201 -5.38 -6.50 -22.65
C VAL A 201 -6.32 -7.60 -23.09
N ASN A 202 -5.79 -8.66 -23.74
CA ASN A 202 -6.59 -9.80 -24.18
C ASN A 202 -6.90 -10.72 -22.99
N SER A 203 -7.70 -10.20 -22.05
CA SER A 203 -8.12 -10.84 -20.83
C SER A 203 -9.59 -10.54 -20.60
N THR A 204 -10.34 -11.53 -20.13
CA THR A 204 -11.71 -11.38 -19.64
C THR A 204 -11.74 -10.94 -18.18
N ASN A 205 -10.66 -11.18 -17.43
CA ASN A 205 -10.47 -10.74 -16.03
C ASN A 205 -10.07 -9.28 -15.97
N GLU A 206 -10.43 -8.61 -14.87
CA GLU A 206 -9.91 -7.29 -14.53
C GLU A 206 -8.38 -7.30 -14.48
N ILE A 207 -7.77 -6.15 -14.73
CA ILE A 207 -6.34 -5.96 -14.48
C ILE A 207 -6.18 -5.00 -13.32
N MET A 208 -5.52 -5.46 -12.26
CA MET A 208 -5.45 -4.70 -11.02
C MET A 208 -4.03 -4.20 -10.78
N ALA A 209 -3.06 -5.10 -10.80
CA ALA A 209 -1.67 -4.74 -10.61
C ALA A 209 -0.94 -4.47 -11.93
N ILE A 210 -0.05 -3.48 -11.91
CA ILE A 210 0.83 -3.11 -13.02
C ILE A 210 2.23 -2.81 -12.50
N ILE A 211 3.24 -3.23 -13.24
CA ILE A 211 4.64 -2.94 -12.91
C ILE A 211 5.49 -2.88 -14.17
N GLU A 212 6.36 -1.89 -14.23
CA GLU A 212 7.41 -1.77 -15.23
C GLU A 212 8.72 -2.29 -14.64
N THR A 213 9.35 -3.22 -15.34
CA THR A 213 10.46 -4.01 -14.84
C THR A 213 11.40 -4.40 -15.98
N SER A 214 12.63 -4.79 -15.66
CA SER A 214 13.47 -5.51 -16.61
C SER A 214 13.23 -7.02 -16.52
N ILE A 215 12.88 -7.64 -17.65
CA ILE A 215 12.72 -9.08 -17.83
C ILE A 215 13.42 -9.45 -19.14
N ARG A 216 14.10 -10.60 -19.19
CA ARG A 216 14.83 -11.04 -20.41
C ARG A 216 15.86 -10.02 -20.94
N GLY A 217 16.36 -9.12 -20.10
CA GLY A 217 17.30 -8.06 -20.49
C GLY A 217 16.64 -6.84 -21.16
N SER A 218 15.31 -6.79 -21.24
CA SER A 218 14.55 -5.69 -21.82
C SER A 218 13.59 -5.10 -20.79
N LYS A 219 13.29 -3.81 -20.91
CA LYS A 219 12.26 -3.17 -20.09
C LYS A 219 10.88 -3.57 -20.63
N GLU A 220 10.02 -4.07 -19.76
CA GLU A 220 8.67 -4.53 -20.09
C GLU A 220 7.68 -3.97 -19.06
N THR A 221 6.45 -3.70 -19.51
CA THR A 221 5.31 -3.43 -18.62
C THR A 221 4.53 -4.71 -18.44
N LEU A 222 4.42 -5.18 -17.20
CA LEU A 222 3.59 -6.31 -16.83
C LEU A 222 2.26 -5.84 -16.26
N VAL A 223 1.19 -6.52 -16.64
CA VAL A 223 -0.10 -6.43 -15.96
C VAL A 223 -0.50 -7.81 -15.47
N ILE A 224 -1.11 -7.83 -14.30
CA ILE A 224 -1.45 -9.06 -13.60
C ILE A 224 -2.96 -9.08 -13.45
N THR A 225 -3.57 -10.20 -13.83
CA THR A 225 -5.01 -10.37 -13.73
C THR A 225 -5.46 -10.39 -12.27
N GLY A 226 -6.61 -9.74 -12.04
CA GLY A 226 -7.37 -9.82 -10.81
C GLY A 226 -8.55 -10.77 -10.97
N ARG A 227 -9.69 -10.38 -10.39
CA ARG A 227 -10.93 -11.15 -10.39
C ARG A 227 -11.54 -11.26 -11.79
N GLU A 228 -12.24 -12.34 -12.06
CA GLU A 228 -13.26 -12.41 -13.10
C GLU A 228 -14.64 -12.40 -12.42
N TYR A 229 -15.56 -11.54 -12.86
CA TYR A 229 -16.90 -11.50 -12.27
C TYR A 229 -17.80 -12.65 -12.75
N ASP A 230 -17.51 -13.21 -13.93
CA ASP A 230 -18.47 -14.04 -14.69
C ASP A 230 -17.94 -15.41 -15.12
N THR A 231 -16.72 -15.82 -14.74
CA THR A 231 -16.24 -17.20 -15.03
C THR A 231 -15.49 -17.85 -13.87
N SER A 232 -15.40 -19.19 -13.92
CA SER A 232 -14.66 -20.02 -12.97
C SER A 232 -13.14 -19.97 -13.16
N ASP A 233 -12.63 -19.23 -14.14
CA ASP A 233 -11.20 -19.14 -14.49
C ASP A 233 -10.45 -18.11 -13.62
N ASN A 234 -10.30 -18.44 -12.33
CA ASN A 234 -9.51 -17.67 -11.36
C ASN A 234 -7.98 -17.85 -11.54
N GLN A 235 -7.53 -18.10 -12.77
CA GLN A 235 -6.12 -18.31 -13.06
C GLN A 235 -5.32 -17.02 -12.91
N PHE A 236 -4.21 -17.12 -12.16
CA PHE A 236 -3.25 -16.06 -12.04
C PHE A 236 -2.45 -15.94 -13.34
N LYS A 237 -2.68 -14.87 -14.10
CA LYS A 237 -2.06 -14.63 -15.40
C LYS A 237 -1.28 -13.32 -15.39
N ILE A 238 -0.14 -13.34 -16.06
CA ILE A 238 0.68 -12.14 -16.29
C ILE A 238 0.79 -11.90 -17.78
N TYR A 239 0.42 -10.71 -18.23
CA TYR A 239 0.56 -10.25 -19.60
C TYR A 239 1.68 -9.21 -19.69
N SER A 240 2.29 -9.08 -20.87
CA SER A 240 3.41 -8.15 -21.08
C SER A 240 3.19 -7.22 -22.26
N SER A 241 3.77 -6.03 -22.18
CA SER A 241 3.86 -5.12 -23.32
C SER A 241 4.61 -5.71 -24.50
N THR A 242 5.55 -6.64 -24.30
CA THR A 242 6.38 -7.18 -25.40
C THR A 242 5.62 -8.07 -26.37
N ASN A 243 4.52 -8.68 -25.94
CA ASN A 243 3.61 -9.42 -26.82
C ASN A 243 2.29 -8.69 -27.04
N ASN A 244 2.28 -7.35 -26.85
CA ASN A 244 1.10 -6.50 -26.98
C ASN A 244 -0.10 -7.01 -26.15
N TYR A 245 0.17 -7.63 -25.01
CA TYR A 245 -0.82 -8.19 -24.10
C TYR A 245 -1.78 -9.20 -24.75
N GLN A 246 -1.34 -9.90 -25.80
CA GLN A 246 -2.18 -10.84 -26.55
C GLN A 246 -2.28 -12.22 -25.88
N THR A 247 -1.19 -12.68 -25.25
CA THR A 247 -1.12 -13.96 -24.54
C THR A 247 -0.49 -13.79 -23.17
N PRO A 248 -0.86 -14.59 -22.16
CA PRO A 248 -0.16 -14.55 -20.89
C PRO A 248 1.26 -15.11 -21.05
N ILE A 249 2.25 -14.42 -20.52
CA ILE A 249 3.65 -14.89 -20.44
C ILE A 249 3.91 -15.73 -19.18
N PHE A 250 2.95 -15.74 -18.26
CA PHE A 250 2.91 -16.62 -17.09
C PHE A 250 1.47 -16.99 -16.79
N ASN A 251 1.24 -18.26 -16.47
CA ASN A 251 -0.04 -18.79 -16.01
C ASN A 251 0.21 -19.78 -14.87
N TYR A 252 -0.53 -19.65 -13.78
CA TYR A 252 -0.49 -20.61 -12.67
C TYR A 252 -1.90 -21.03 -12.26
N GLU A 253 -2.20 -22.31 -12.44
CA GLU A 253 -3.54 -22.87 -12.24
C GLU A 253 -3.80 -23.34 -10.79
N GLY A 254 -2.76 -23.44 -9.95
CA GLY A 254 -2.85 -24.08 -8.63
C GLY A 254 -3.12 -23.18 -7.41
N ILE A 255 -3.46 -21.89 -7.58
CA ILE A 255 -3.62 -20.95 -6.43
C ILE A 255 -5.08 -20.75 -6.00
N GLY A 256 -6.06 -21.22 -6.77
CA GLY A 256 -7.49 -20.94 -6.48
C GLY A 256 -7.84 -19.46 -6.67
N GLU A 257 -8.79 -18.94 -5.89
CA GLU A 257 -9.20 -17.52 -5.96
C GLU A 257 -8.05 -16.57 -5.57
N PHE A 258 -7.32 -16.07 -6.57
CA PHE A 258 -6.24 -15.11 -6.39
C PHE A 258 -6.54 -13.78 -7.06
N ILE A 259 -6.52 -12.71 -6.26
CA ILE A 259 -6.74 -11.34 -6.75
C ILE A 259 -5.51 -10.51 -6.44
N ALA A 260 -4.70 -10.18 -7.44
CA ALA A 260 -3.51 -9.37 -7.30
C ALA A 260 -3.86 -7.87 -7.17
N TYR A 261 -3.77 -7.29 -5.98
CA TYR A 261 -4.10 -5.87 -5.78
C TYR A 261 -2.99 -4.91 -6.22
N PHE A 262 -1.74 -5.34 -6.12
CA PHE A 262 -0.59 -4.54 -6.53
C PHE A 262 0.66 -5.41 -6.77
N ALA A 263 1.63 -4.85 -7.48
CA ALA A 263 2.94 -5.47 -7.70
C ALA A 263 4.09 -4.46 -7.54
N ARG A 264 5.18 -4.84 -6.88
CA ARG A 264 6.34 -3.98 -6.62
C ARG A 264 7.64 -4.74 -6.76
N GLU A 265 8.67 -4.10 -7.30
CA GLU A 265 10.00 -4.70 -7.39
C GLU A 265 10.87 -4.29 -6.20
N VAL A 266 11.48 -5.29 -5.57
CA VAL A 266 12.31 -5.17 -4.37
C VAL A 266 13.44 -6.18 -4.50
N ASP A 267 14.69 -5.70 -4.43
CA ASP A 267 15.89 -6.55 -4.53
C ASP A 267 15.86 -7.56 -5.71
N GLY A 268 15.29 -7.14 -6.86
CA GLY A 268 15.18 -7.96 -8.08
C GLY A 268 14.00 -8.95 -8.11
N ILE A 269 13.18 -8.99 -7.05
CA ILE A 269 11.98 -9.84 -6.92
C ILE A 269 10.74 -8.95 -7.09
N ILE A 270 9.71 -9.45 -7.75
CA ILE A 270 8.40 -8.77 -7.77
C ILE A 270 7.54 -9.32 -6.64
N LEU A 271 7.26 -8.49 -5.64
CA LEU A 271 6.27 -8.78 -4.61
C LEU A 271 4.88 -8.47 -5.13
N ILE A 272 3.95 -9.40 -4.97
CA ILE A 272 2.56 -9.27 -5.37
C ILE A 272 1.68 -9.42 -4.14
N GLY A 273 0.93 -8.38 -3.81
CA GLY A 273 -0.06 -8.42 -2.74
C GLY A 273 -1.41 -8.88 -3.26
N SER A 274 -2.07 -9.75 -2.51
CA SER A 274 -3.36 -10.33 -2.88
C SER A 274 -4.34 -10.47 -1.71
N ASN A 275 -5.53 -10.96 -2.03
CA ASN A 275 -6.57 -11.36 -1.06
C ASN A 275 -6.10 -12.46 -0.10
N SER A 276 -5.07 -13.21 -0.47
CA SER A 276 -4.51 -14.33 0.28
C SER A 276 -3.10 -14.03 0.82
N GLY A 277 -2.78 -12.75 1.03
CA GLY A 277 -1.46 -12.34 1.53
C GLY A 277 -0.48 -12.00 0.40
N PHE A 278 0.78 -12.39 0.53
CA PHE A 278 1.83 -12.07 -0.46
C PHE A 278 2.36 -13.29 -1.16
N VAL A 279 2.76 -13.08 -2.41
CA VAL A 279 3.56 -14.00 -3.19
C VAL A 279 4.72 -13.27 -3.83
N GLU A 280 5.77 -14.00 -4.11
CA GLU A 280 6.99 -13.51 -4.74
C GLU A 280 7.07 -14.08 -6.14
N LEU A 281 7.30 -13.21 -7.12
CA LEU A 281 7.56 -13.59 -8.49
C LEU A 281 9.04 -13.38 -8.77
N ILE A 282 9.77 -14.49 -8.89
CA ILE A 282 11.18 -14.51 -9.24
C ILE A 282 11.30 -14.47 -10.76
N LYS A 283 12.05 -13.48 -11.25
CA LYS A 283 12.36 -13.31 -12.67
C LYS A 283 13.57 -14.17 -13.02
N ASN A 284 13.35 -15.39 -13.49
CA ASN A 284 14.44 -16.11 -14.15
C ASN A 284 14.51 -15.64 -15.61
N LYS A 285 15.69 -15.67 -16.23
CA LYS A 285 15.91 -15.05 -17.56
C LYS A 285 14.89 -15.50 -18.59
N ASN A 286 14.34 -16.72 -18.50
CA ASN A 286 13.34 -17.25 -19.45
C ASN A 286 12.08 -17.84 -18.79
N THR A 287 11.97 -17.83 -17.46
CA THR A 287 10.83 -18.42 -16.74
C THR A 287 10.49 -17.58 -15.52
N PHE A 288 9.24 -17.62 -15.10
CA PHE A 288 8.84 -17.04 -13.83
C PHE A 288 8.58 -18.17 -12.83
N THR A 289 8.92 -17.91 -11.58
CA THR A 289 8.60 -18.84 -10.49
C THR A 289 7.86 -18.06 -9.41
N LEU A 290 6.66 -18.53 -9.08
CA LEU A 290 5.91 -18.01 -7.96
C LEU A 290 6.31 -18.76 -6.69
N GLN A 291 6.65 -18.03 -5.63
CA GLN A 291 7.04 -18.60 -4.34
C GLN A 291 6.28 -17.92 -3.20
N PRO A 292 6.01 -18.65 -2.10
CA PRO A 292 5.62 -18.01 -0.86
C PRO A 292 6.81 -17.18 -0.32
N PRO A 293 6.53 -16.12 0.46
CA PRO A 293 7.56 -15.21 0.96
C PRO A 293 8.65 -15.85 1.84
N SER A 294 8.51 -17.12 2.23
CA SER A 294 9.44 -17.84 3.10
C SER A 294 10.71 -18.33 2.41
N GLN A 295 10.85 -18.23 1.08
CA GLN A 295 12.02 -18.77 0.37
C GLN A 295 13.10 -17.73 0.02
N SER A 296 12.77 -16.44 -0.08
CA SER A 296 13.75 -15.38 -0.42
C SER A 296 14.12 -14.45 0.75
N VAL A 297 13.36 -14.49 1.85
CA VAL A 297 13.55 -13.70 3.07
C VAL A 297 14.15 -14.61 4.16
N PHE A 298 15.31 -14.23 4.73
CA PHE A 298 15.94 -14.99 5.82
C PHE A 298 15.05 -14.98 7.07
N SER A 299 14.97 -16.13 7.75
CA SER A 299 14.19 -16.29 8.98
C SER A 299 14.68 -15.35 10.10
N GLY A 300 13.82 -14.42 10.51
CA GLY A 300 13.85 -13.78 11.84
C GLY A 300 12.97 -14.56 12.84
N SER A 301 12.52 -13.92 13.93
CA SER A 301 11.60 -14.49 14.93
C SER A 301 10.16 -14.74 14.40
N TYR A 302 10.03 -15.06 13.11
CA TYR A 302 8.78 -15.31 12.43
C TYR A 302 8.94 -16.42 11.38
N ASN A 303 8.12 -17.47 11.49
CA ASN A 303 7.94 -18.48 10.45
C ASN A 303 7.05 -17.89 9.35
N GLY A 304 7.53 -17.83 8.11
CA GLY A 304 6.90 -17.17 6.96
C GLY A 304 5.49 -17.65 6.56
N SER A 305 4.95 -18.67 7.22
CA SER A 305 3.60 -19.21 7.00
C SER A 305 2.46 -18.32 7.51
N GLN A 306 2.76 -17.28 8.31
CA GLN A 306 1.70 -16.49 8.94
C GLN A 306 1.30 -15.22 8.16
N LEU A 307 2.12 -14.68 7.25
CA LEU A 307 1.72 -13.56 6.39
C LEU A 307 0.86 -14.02 5.21
N SER A 308 1.07 -15.24 4.71
CA SER A 308 0.33 -15.85 3.58
C SER A 308 -1.13 -16.19 3.89
N THR A 309 -1.62 -15.89 5.09
CA THR A 309 -3.04 -16.08 5.48
C THR A 309 -3.66 -14.79 5.98
N THR A 310 -2.93 -13.68 5.96
CA THR A 310 -3.40 -12.41 6.52
C THR A 310 -3.78 -11.47 5.40
N LYS A 311 -5.02 -10.96 5.42
CA LYS A 311 -5.46 -9.93 4.49
C LYS A 311 -4.57 -8.68 4.61
N LEU A 312 -4.22 -8.12 3.47
CA LEU A 312 -3.30 -7.00 3.36
C LEU A 312 -4.07 -5.71 3.24
N ASN A 313 -3.56 -4.69 3.92
CA ASN A 313 -4.12 -3.35 3.85
C ASN A 313 -3.28 -2.47 2.91
N ASP A 314 -1.96 -2.45 3.10
CA ASP A 314 -1.07 -1.63 2.27
C ASP A 314 0.37 -2.19 2.26
N ILE A 315 1.12 -1.85 1.22
CA ILE A 315 2.58 -2.01 1.14
C ILE A 315 3.22 -0.68 0.78
N ILE A 316 4.19 -0.30 1.59
CA ILE A 316 4.79 1.01 1.60
C ILE A 316 6.30 0.82 1.49
N PRO A 317 6.79 0.65 0.26
CA PRO A 317 8.23 0.64 0.00
C PRO A 317 8.78 2.04 0.27
N ILE A 318 9.66 2.16 1.26
CA ILE A 318 10.43 3.38 1.52
C ILE A 318 11.66 3.42 0.62
N SER A 319 12.22 2.26 0.31
CA SER A 319 13.30 2.07 -0.65
C SER A 319 13.26 0.65 -1.21
N ASN A 320 14.15 0.34 -2.16
CA ASN A 320 14.39 -1.04 -2.58
C ASN A 320 14.83 -1.98 -1.45
N LYS A 321 15.34 -1.44 -0.34
CA LYS A 321 15.83 -2.22 0.82
C LYS A 321 14.85 -2.29 1.97
N ILE A 322 13.93 -1.33 2.08
CA ILE A 322 13.01 -1.20 3.22
C ILE A 322 11.58 -1.10 2.71
N ILE A 323 10.76 -2.07 3.10
CA ILE A 323 9.33 -2.09 2.84
C ILE A 323 8.60 -2.19 4.15
N TYR A 324 7.60 -1.33 4.34
CA TYR A 324 6.61 -1.52 5.38
C TYR A 324 5.41 -2.26 4.80
N ILE A 325 5.00 -3.32 5.47
CA ILE A 325 3.86 -4.14 5.12
C ILE A 325 2.83 -3.97 6.22
N LEU A 326 1.63 -3.61 5.82
CA LEU A 326 0.53 -3.45 6.72
C LEU A 326 -0.49 -4.57 6.55
N THR A 327 -0.73 -5.29 7.63
CA THR A 327 -1.64 -6.44 7.65
C THR A 327 -2.84 -6.21 8.52
N GLN A 328 -4.00 -6.71 8.09
CA GLN A 328 -5.24 -6.64 8.84
C GLN A 328 -5.12 -7.47 10.13
N GLY A 329 -5.26 -6.82 11.28
CA GLY A 329 -5.24 -7.49 12.60
C GLY A 329 -3.88 -8.00 13.09
N LYS A 330 -2.85 -8.07 12.25
CA LYS A 330 -1.49 -8.53 12.66
C LYS A 330 -0.43 -7.44 12.70
N GLY A 331 -0.73 -6.27 12.17
CA GLY A 331 0.04 -5.05 12.37
C GLY A 331 1.03 -4.69 11.28
N LEU A 332 2.02 -3.87 11.65
CA LEU A 332 3.03 -3.29 10.79
C LEU A 332 4.24 -4.20 10.82
N TRP A 333 4.69 -4.56 9.65
CA TRP A 333 5.87 -5.36 9.44
C TRP A 333 6.84 -4.54 8.61
N LYS A 334 8.12 -4.78 8.80
CA LYS A 334 9.19 -4.18 8.04
C LYS A 334 9.98 -5.31 7.38
N ILE A 335 10.12 -5.26 6.07
CA ILE A 335 11.13 -6.03 5.35
C ILE A 335 12.33 -5.11 5.19
N GLU A 336 13.47 -5.48 5.77
CA GLU A 336 14.73 -4.77 5.65
C GLU A 336 15.86 -5.76 5.39
N ASN A 337 16.61 -5.57 4.29
CA ASN A 337 17.72 -6.47 3.91
C ASN A 337 17.32 -7.96 3.90
N LYS A 338 16.19 -8.28 3.26
CA LYS A 338 15.61 -9.65 3.24
C LYS A 338 15.31 -10.21 4.62
N LYS A 339 15.11 -9.38 5.64
CA LYS A 339 14.66 -9.79 6.98
C LYS A 339 13.30 -9.16 7.26
N LEU A 340 12.34 -10.00 7.63
CA LEU A 340 11.02 -9.54 8.08
C LEU A 340 11.04 -9.36 9.60
N THR A 341 10.65 -8.17 10.07
CA THR A 341 10.50 -7.83 11.49
C THR A 341 9.12 -7.24 11.76
N LYS A 342 8.55 -7.52 12.93
CA LYS A 342 7.32 -6.87 13.40
C LYS A 342 7.68 -5.57 14.11
N GLU A 343 6.96 -4.49 13.83
CA GLU A 343 7.18 -3.13 14.39
C GLU A 343 6.10 -2.68 15.38
#